data_AF-A0A1I3SC79-F1
#
_entry.id   AF-A0A1I3SC79-F1
#
_cell.length_a   1.000
_cell.length_b   1.000
_cell.length_c   1.000
_cell.angle_alpha   90.00
_cell.angle_beta   90.00
_cell.angle_gamma   90.00
#
_symmetry.space_group_name_H-M   'P 1'
#
loop_
_entity.id
_entity.type
_entity.pdbx_description
1 polymer ?
#
loop_
_entity_poly.entity_id
_entity_poly.type
_entity_poly.pdbx_seq_one_letter_code
_entity_poly.pdbx_strand_id
1 'polypeptide(L)' 'MSHLAWLVPVALGMGLVGLAAFLWSMRARQYEDLDGAAERVLLQGEDIPLPDKQRGRDRPQGRAPTIDKPQRRYS' A
#
# COMPACT_ATOMS: atom_id res chain seq x y z
N MET A 1 9.87 46.26 -30.58
CA MET A 1 9.50 45.80 -29.22
C MET A 1 10.27 44.53 -28.93
N SER A 2 11.04 44.46 -27.85
CA SER A 2 11.94 43.33 -27.57
C SER A 2 11.19 42.16 -26.94
N HIS A 3 11.52 40.94 -27.36
CA HIS A 3 10.94 39.69 -26.86
C HIS A 3 11.13 39.50 -25.35
N LEU A 4 12.18 40.11 -24.79
CA LEU A 4 12.46 40.12 -23.35
C LEU A 4 11.29 40.68 -22.52
N ALA A 5 10.53 41.63 -23.06
CA ALA A 5 9.39 42.22 -22.36
C ALA A 5 8.29 41.19 -22.03
N TRP A 6 8.20 40.10 -22.79
CA TRP A 6 7.26 39.00 -22.56
C TRP A 6 7.92 37.80 -21.87
N LEU A 7 9.16 37.49 -22.22
CA LEU A 7 9.87 36.32 -21.69
C LEU A 7 10.18 36.47 -20.19
N VAL A 8 10.55 37.67 -19.73
CA VAL A 8 10.86 37.93 -18.32
C VAL A 8 9.66 37.68 -17.40
N PRO A 9 8.47 38.29 -17.63
CA PRO A 9 7.31 38.02 -16.77
C PRO A 9 6.81 36.58 -16.86
N VAL A 10 6.89 35.93 -18.04
CA VAL A 10 6.53 34.51 -18.18
C VAL A 10 7.47 33.61 -17.37
N ALA A 11 8.79 33.82 -17.45
CA ALA A 11 9.77 33.05 -16.69
C ALA A 11 9.60 33.24 -15.18
N LEU A 12 9.36 34.48 -14.73
CA LEU A 12 9.06 34.78 -13.32
C LEU A 12 7.76 34.09 -12.86
N GLY A 13 6.71 34.12 -13.69
CA GLY A 13 5.45 33.41 -13.42
C GLY A 13 5.65 31.90 -13.29
N MET A 14 6.38 31.29 -14.22
CA MET A 14 6.70 29.86 -14.15
C MET A 14 7.52 29.49 -12.91
N GLY A 15 8.50 30.33 -12.54
CA GLY A 15 9.28 30.17 -11.32
C GLY A 15 8.42 30.26 -10.05
N LEU A 16 7.48 31.21 -9.99
CA LEU A 16 6.58 31.39 -8.86
C LEU A 16 5.61 30.20 -8.71
N VAL A 17 5.07 29.69 -9.83
CA VAL A 17 4.21 28.50 -9.84
C VAL A 17 4.96 27.26 -9.36
N GLY A 18 6.19 27.05 -9.86
CA GLY A 18 7.04 25.95 -9.42
C GLY A 18 7.36 26.03 -7.93
N LEU A 19 7.69 27.22 -7.44
CA LEU A 19 7.96 27.45 -6.01
C LEU A 19 6.71 27.20 -5.16
N ALA A 20 5.54 27.69 -5.56
CA ALA A 20 4.29 27.46 -4.86
C ALA A 20 3.93 25.97 -4.80
N ALA A 21 4.08 25.24 -5.91
CA ALA A 21 3.86 23.80 -5.97
C ALA A 21 4.84 23.03 -5.06
N PHE A 22 6.11 23.44 -5.03
CA PHE A 22 7.12 22.86 -4.15
C PHE A 22 6.79 23.07 -2.65
N LEU A 23 6.45 24.31 -2.28
CA LEU A 23 6.04 24.63 -0.90
C LEU A 23 4.75 23.89 -0.50
N TRP A 24 3.80 23.74 -1.43
CA TRP A 24 2.59 22.95 -1.22
C TRP A 24 2.91 21.46 -1.00
N SER A 25 3.81 20.88 -1.79
CA SER A 25 4.28 19.50 -1.63
C SER A 25 4.93 19.25 -0.27
N MET A 26 5.79 20.17 0.21
CA MET A 26 6.38 20.06 1.55
C MET A 26 5.33 20.15 2.66
N ARG A 27 4.32 21.02 2.49
CA ARG A 27 3.23 21.17 3.47
C ARG A 27 2.29 19.96 3.49
N ALA A 28 2.15 19.24 2.38
CA ALA A 28 1.17 18.16 2.22
C ALA A 28 1.44 16.90 3.07
N ARG A 29 2.51 16.84 3.89
CA ARG A 29 2.85 15.67 4.74
C ARG A 29 2.90 14.32 3.98
N GLN A 30 2.92 14.34 2.65
CA GLN A 30 2.96 13.15 1.80
C GLN A 30 4.31 12.40 1.87
N TYR A 31 5.26 12.95 2.62
CA TYR A 31 6.51 12.29 2.98
C TYR A 31 6.30 11.17 4.01
N GLU A 32 5.27 11.20 4.87
CA GLU A 32 5.05 10.10 5.82
C GLU A 32 4.66 8.77 5.13
N ASP A 33 4.03 8.84 3.95
CA ASP A 33 3.72 7.64 3.15
C ASP A 33 4.95 7.16 2.33
N LEU A 34 5.76 8.09 1.81
CA LEU A 34 7.01 7.76 1.11
C LEU A 34 8.11 7.27 2.06
N ASP A 35 8.23 7.84 3.25
CA ASP A 35 9.14 7.37 4.31
C ASP A 35 8.73 5.95 4.76
N GLY A 36 7.42 5.68 4.88
CA GLY A 36 6.91 4.33 5.16
C GLY A 36 7.08 3.34 4.00
N ALA A 37 7.05 3.78 2.75
CA ALA A 37 7.34 2.94 1.58
C ALA A 37 8.84 2.69 1.39
N ALA A 38 9.68 3.69 1.66
CA ALA A 38 11.14 3.59 1.63
C ALA A 38 11.65 2.70 2.77
N GLU A 39 11.07 2.79 3.97
CA GLU A 39 11.34 1.89 5.09
C GLU A 39 11.07 0.44 4.69
N ARG A 40 9.97 0.18 3.98
CA ARG A 40 9.67 -1.15 3.43
C ARG A 40 10.67 -1.57 2.37
N VAL A 41 11.00 -0.73 1.38
CA VAL A 41 11.96 -1.10 0.32
C VAL A 41 13.38 -1.32 0.84
N LEU A 42 13.84 -0.55 1.83
CA LEU A 42 15.19 -0.68 2.41
C LEU A 42 15.30 -1.82 3.43
N LEU A 43 14.25 -2.11 4.21
CA LEU A 43 14.24 -3.22 5.18
C LEU A 43 13.76 -4.55 4.59
N GLN A 44 12.95 -4.55 3.52
CA GLN A 44 12.48 -5.75 2.83
C GLN A 44 13.43 -6.22 1.71
N GLY A 45 14.68 -5.73 1.71
CA GLY A 45 15.76 -6.34 0.95
C GLY A 45 16.13 -7.75 1.44
N GLU A 46 15.56 -8.20 2.56
CA GLU A 46 15.45 -9.60 2.90
C GLU A 46 14.09 -10.11 2.42
N ASP A 47 14.10 -11.02 1.44
CA ASP A 47 12.98 -11.86 1.02
C ASP A 47 12.48 -12.69 2.22
N ILE A 48 11.80 -12.05 3.16
CA ILE A 48 11.08 -12.74 4.23
C ILE A 48 9.70 -13.02 3.63
N PRO A 49 9.36 -14.29 3.34
CA PRO A 49 8.00 -14.62 2.94
C PRO A 49 7.07 -14.07 4.00
N LEU A 50 6.05 -13.33 3.56
CA LEU A 50 5.02 -12.78 4.42
C LEU A 50 4.60 -13.90 5.38
N PRO A 51 4.78 -13.75 6.71
CA PRO A 51 4.31 -14.76 7.64
C PRO A 51 2.84 -14.94 7.34
N ASP A 52 2.41 -16.19 7.16
CA ASP A 52 1.01 -16.57 6.97
C ASP A 52 0.22 -16.18 8.23
N LYS A 53 -0.03 -14.88 8.37
CA LYS A 53 -0.93 -14.31 9.36
C LYS A 53 -2.31 -14.70 8.85
N GLN A 54 -2.77 -15.82 9.40
CA GLN A 54 -4.18 -16.23 9.48
C GLN A 54 -4.69 -17.25 8.44
N ARG A 55 -3.94 -18.33 8.18
CA ARG A 55 -4.55 -19.66 7.95
C ARG A 55 -4.61 -20.56 9.19
N GLY A 56 -4.42 -19.97 10.36
CA GLY A 56 -4.71 -20.57 11.67
C GLY A 56 -5.96 -19.99 12.34
N ARG A 57 -7.07 -19.85 11.60
CA ARG A 57 -8.38 -19.77 12.28
C ARG A 57 -8.83 -21.20 12.53
N ASP A 58 -8.51 -21.66 13.74
CA ASP A 58 -9.08 -22.81 14.39
C ASP A 58 -10.58 -22.92 14.12
N ARG A 59 -10.95 -23.71 13.12
CA ARG A 59 -12.17 -24.50 13.20
C ARG A 59 -11.74 -25.91 13.52
N PRO A 60 -12.04 -26.44 14.72
CA PRO A 60 -12.31 -27.85 14.85
C PRO A 60 -13.66 -28.12 14.17
N GLN A 61 -13.69 -28.07 12.83
CA GLN A 61 -14.87 -28.52 12.08
C GLN A 61 -14.76 -30.03 11.95
N GLY A 62 -15.32 -30.70 12.97
CA GLY A 62 -16.06 -31.95 12.82
C GLY A 62 -15.32 -33.03 12.06
N ARG A 63 -14.70 -33.92 12.84
CA ARG A 63 -14.73 -35.37 12.63
C ARG A 63 -15.72 -35.74 11.51
N ALA A 64 -15.20 -36.26 10.40
CA ALA A 64 -15.98 -36.80 9.31
C ALA A 64 -17.18 -37.58 9.87
N PRO A 65 -18.40 -37.47 9.32
CA PRO A 65 -19.42 -38.44 9.61
C PRO A 65 -18.94 -39.76 9.00
N THR A 66 -18.20 -40.55 9.79
CA THR A 66 -18.17 -41.99 9.65
C THR A 66 -19.62 -42.42 9.77
N ILE A 67 -20.26 -42.65 8.62
CA ILE A 67 -21.55 -43.31 8.53
C ILE A 67 -21.31 -44.74 9.03
N ASP A 68 -21.33 -44.92 10.34
CA ASP A 68 -21.49 -46.22 10.96
C ASP A 68 -22.92 -46.65 10.68
N LYS A 69 -23.10 -47.60 9.75
CA LYS A 69 -24.41 -48.16 9.45
C LYS A 69 -24.78 -49.10 10.61
N PRO A 70 -25.85 -48.84 11.37
CA PRO A 70 -26.35 -49.85 12.29
C PRO A 70 -27.01 -50.97 11.47
N GLN A 71 -26.26 -52.06 11.30
CA GLN A 71 -26.78 -53.39 11.04
C GLN A 71 -27.69 -53.83 12.21
N ARG A 72 -29.01 -53.61 12.11
CA ARG A 72 -30.04 -54.42 12.83
C ARG A 72 -31.31 -54.45 11.98
N ARG A 73 -31.62 -55.59 11.36
CA ARG A 73 -32.37 -56.73 11.91
C ARG A 73 -33.88 -56.48 11.77
N TYR A 74 -34.41 -56.76 10.57
CA TYR A 74 -35.83 -57.02 10.40
C TYR A 74 -36.12 -58.45 10.86
N SER A 75 -37.09 -58.55 11.77
CA SER A 75 -37.84 -59.77 12.10
C SER A 75 -38.68 -60.22 10.92
#